data_AF-A0A963FZW8-F1
#
_entry.id   AF-A0A963FZW8-F1
#
_cell.length_a   1.000
_cell.length_b   1.000
_cell.length_c   1.000
_cell.angle_alpha   90.00
_cell.angle_beta   90.00
_cell.angle_gamma   90.00
#
_symmetry.space_group_name_H-M   'P 1'
#
loop_
_entity.id
_entity.type
_entity.pdbx_description
1 polymer ?
#
loop_
_entity_poly.entity_id
_entity_poly.type
_entity_poly.pdbx_seq_one_letter_code
_entity_poly.pdbx_strand_id
1 'polypeptide(L)'
;MATSKDKTLDVPVIFAGLGKDEAPPAFAVYRVDPRGRPAQQIGSSDGKRVKIALGDAETIAIGPEVDDPGELAQESLTLFRVAQKLDIWRSQGVVITRDAWQYLIQVRVCVGGKARKCRPWFWAYLRRTQLSGLFEHLQLARIEPLGAELQPHLRFPIRCMPLCDGIVEVFERVCCCPRIDLGRLLLELQRLLERLPVPVPDPIPDPGPVAIRIPELSESPFSVKVLRDTARRIRRSKRGAPSLTAIPPQKLYEDYLALHRLTEDAALRYVGARHYLWPLFCACTLRRVGQTTLQPGGHFDLCYWRPLIHNQCLIAHAYRVKQRINGVWVVVYDGVAAHDYFSAGDSAELDSFDPKALVCADGPGDPPPSDGMPFVMLEHVGRHGSFHFNFPPQVGVSQMAALDPDDGTYATGYAPDCPWGGRLGLRLWFSPELEGVVAYYRLKVVSVDDGGAAIGAPVVLDDSVAWDKFVESGGDFVRVPEPLGPAPVASGEPGLFRVPYWNSPDHRYLSGQYHQVWDTARN
;
A
#
# COMPACT_ATOMS: atom_id res chain seq x y z
N MET A 1 26.44 25.65 -46.03
CA MET A 1 26.17 24.23 -46.35
C MET A 1 27.15 23.37 -45.56
N ALA A 2 26.77 22.91 -44.37
CA ALA A 2 27.58 22.01 -43.56
C ALA A 2 27.52 20.60 -44.17
N THR A 3 28.68 19.99 -44.38
CA THR A 3 28.84 18.69 -45.03
C THR A 3 28.37 17.54 -44.11
N SER A 4 27.88 16.47 -44.73
CA SER A 4 27.31 15.25 -44.12
C SER A 4 28.06 14.64 -42.91
N LYS A 5 29.37 14.93 -42.75
CA LYS A 5 30.20 14.47 -41.61
C LYS A 5 29.89 15.17 -40.27
N ASP A 6 29.14 16.27 -40.26
CA ASP A 6 28.83 17.02 -39.01
C ASP A 6 27.69 16.41 -38.19
N LYS A 7 26.92 15.46 -38.76
CA LYS A 7 25.69 14.93 -38.14
C LYS A 7 25.91 13.73 -37.22
N THR A 8 27.09 13.13 -37.25
CA THR A 8 27.46 11.97 -36.43
C THR A 8 28.80 12.20 -35.73
N LEU A 9 28.82 11.99 -34.42
CA LEU A 9 30.01 12.10 -33.58
C LEU A 9 30.43 10.69 -33.15
N ASP A 10 31.67 10.30 -33.45
CA ASP A 10 32.27 9.05 -33.00
C ASP A 10 33.59 9.37 -32.29
N VAL A 11 33.56 9.31 -30.96
CA VAL A 11 34.65 9.76 -30.09
C VAL A 11 34.94 8.76 -28.97
N PRO A 12 36.18 8.71 -28.46
CA PRO A 12 36.51 7.87 -27.32
C PRO A 12 35.78 8.37 -26.06
N VAL A 13 35.47 7.43 -25.16
CA VAL A 13 34.92 7.70 -23.84
C VAL A 13 35.97 7.40 -22.80
N ILE A 14 36.13 8.31 -21.83
CA ILE A 14 37.08 8.18 -20.73
C ILE A 14 36.31 8.24 -19.42
N PHE A 15 36.27 7.12 -18.70
CA PHE A 15 35.71 7.05 -17.35
C PHE A 15 36.79 7.40 -16.33
N ALA A 16 36.70 8.61 -15.76
CA ALA A 16 37.66 9.04 -14.75
C ALA A 16 37.46 8.22 -13.46
N GLY A 17 38.56 7.70 -12.92
CA GLY A 17 38.56 6.93 -11.67
C GLY A 17 38.02 5.50 -11.78
N LEU A 18 37.92 4.92 -12.99
CA LEU A 18 37.61 3.51 -13.20
C LEU A 18 38.80 2.64 -12.75
N GLY A 19 38.56 1.67 -11.87
CA GLY A 19 39.59 0.72 -11.41
C GLY A 19 40.08 -0.22 -12.52
N LYS A 20 41.27 -0.82 -12.36
CA LYS A 20 41.82 -1.77 -13.37
C LYS A 20 40.94 -3.01 -13.59
N ASP A 21 40.14 -3.37 -12.60
CA ASP A 21 39.24 -4.54 -12.61
C ASP A 21 37.75 -4.16 -12.66
N GLU A 22 37.42 -2.87 -12.80
CA GLU A 22 36.03 -2.39 -12.92
C GLU A 22 35.64 -2.33 -14.41
N ALA A 23 34.54 -2.99 -14.78
CA ALA A 23 33.99 -2.87 -16.12
C ALA A 23 33.36 -1.47 -16.32
N PRO A 24 33.59 -0.79 -17.45
CA PRO A 24 32.95 0.49 -17.73
C PRO A 24 31.43 0.29 -17.86
N PRO A 25 30.60 1.21 -17.31
CA PRO A 25 29.16 1.10 -17.44
C PRO A 25 28.72 1.33 -18.89
N ALA A 26 27.74 0.55 -19.34
CA ALA A 26 27.02 0.84 -20.57
C ALA A 26 26.17 2.10 -20.39
N PHE A 27 26.07 2.91 -21.43
CA PHE A 27 25.23 4.10 -21.41
C PHE A 27 24.77 4.47 -22.81
N ALA A 28 23.68 5.23 -22.84
CA ALA A 28 23.06 5.73 -24.05
C ALA A 28 23.01 7.26 -24.06
N VAL A 29 22.88 7.79 -25.26
CA VAL A 29 22.72 9.22 -25.50
C VAL A 29 21.32 9.45 -26.04
N TYR A 30 20.59 10.35 -25.41
CA TYR A 30 19.19 10.63 -25.70
C TYR A 30 19.04 12.05 -26.23
N ARG A 31 18.17 12.22 -27.22
CA ARG A 31 17.60 13.52 -27.56
C ARG A 31 16.56 13.86 -26.52
N VAL A 32 16.57 15.09 -26.03
CA VAL A 32 15.59 15.57 -25.05
C VAL A 32 14.58 16.52 -25.68
N ASP A 33 13.37 16.50 -25.14
CA ASP A 33 12.33 17.47 -25.48
C ASP A 33 12.61 18.86 -24.85
N PRO A 34 11.82 19.90 -25.15
CA PRO A 34 11.99 21.22 -24.54
C PRO A 34 11.83 21.26 -23.01
N ARG A 35 11.28 20.21 -22.40
CA ARG A 35 11.14 20.05 -20.94
C ARG A 35 12.32 19.27 -20.33
N GLY A 36 13.29 18.84 -21.14
CA GLY A 36 14.45 18.06 -20.70
C GLY A 36 14.17 16.58 -20.50
N ARG A 37 13.04 16.06 -20.99
CA ARG A 37 12.70 14.63 -20.92
C ARG A 37 13.29 13.87 -22.11
N PRO A 38 13.77 12.64 -21.91
CA PRO A 38 14.31 11.82 -22.98
C PRO A 38 13.19 11.43 -23.95
N ALA A 39 13.37 11.71 -25.23
CA ALA A 39 12.39 11.44 -26.28
C ALA A 39 12.83 10.30 -27.20
N GLN A 40 14.13 10.18 -27.46
CA GLN A 40 14.67 9.20 -28.40
C GLN A 40 16.14 8.90 -28.09
N GLN A 41 16.52 7.63 -28.13
CA GLN A 41 17.93 7.24 -28.11
C GLN A 41 18.58 7.57 -29.47
N ILE A 42 19.66 8.35 -29.43
CA ILE A 42 20.42 8.81 -30.61
C ILE A 42 21.87 8.32 -30.60
N GLY A 43 22.27 7.57 -29.58
CA GLY A 43 23.59 6.96 -29.49
C GLY A 43 23.68 5.93 -28.38
N SER A 44 24.68 5.06 -28.49
CA SER A 44 25.06 4.10 -27.46
C SER A 44 26.57 4.03 -27.35
N SER A 45 27.06 3.58 -26.20
CA SER A 45 28.47 3.36 -25.94
C SER A 45 28.75 1.90 -25.58
N ASP A 46 29.83 1.38 -26.13
CA ASP A 46 30.40 0.07 -25.76
C ASP A 46 31.39 0.16 -24.58
N GLY A 47 31.41 1.30 -23.88
CA GLY A 47 32.33 1.58 -22.78
C GLY A 47 33.72 2.08 -23.22
N LYS A 48 34.01 2.13 -24.52
CA LYS A 48 35.28 2.68 -25.06
C LYS A 48 35.06 3.83 -26.03
N ARG A 49 34.00 3.75 -26.83
CA ARG A 49 33.61 4.78 -27.79
C ARG A 49 32.11 5.01 -27.68
N VAL A 50 31.70 6.21 -28.08
CA VAL A 50 30.28 6.56 -28.20
C VAL A 50 30.03 7.08 -29.59
N LYS A 51 29.00 6.53 -30.24
CA LYS A 51 28.51 6.99 -31.55
C LYS A 51 27.20 7.73 -31.35
N ILE A 52 27.15 9.00 -31.72
CA ILE A 52 26.00 9.88 -31.49
C ILE A 52 25.52 10.46 -32.81
N ALA A 53 24.28 10.21 -33.17
CA ALA A 53 23.59 10.85 -34.29
C ALA A 53 22.98 12.19 -33.82
N LEU A 54 23.81 13.23 -33.79
CA LEU A 54 23.42 14.56 -33.29
C LEU A 54 22.23 15.14 -34.07
N GLY A 55 22.23 15.02 -35.40
CA GLY A 55 21.22 15.65 -36.25
C GLY A 55 21.11 17.15 -35.94
N ASP A 56 19.88 17.62 -35.68
CA ASP A 56 19.60 19.02 -35.33
C ASP A 56 19.37 19.22 -33.81
N ALA A 57 19.87 18.30 -32.96
CA ALA A 57 19.67 18.38 -31.52
C ALA A 57 20.49 19.52 -30.89
N GLU A 58 19.83 20.47 -30.24
CA GLU A 58 20.50 21.53 -29.47
C GLU A 58 21.01 21.04 -28.11
N THR A 59 20.22 20.16 -27.47
CA THR A 59 20.52 19.56 -26.17
C THR A 59 20.37 18.06 -26.26
N ILE A 60 21.31 17.35 -25.64
CA ILE A 60 21.29 15.90 -25.51
C ILE A 60 21.48 15.52 -24.04
N ALA A 61 21.02 14.33 -23.68
CA ALA A 61 21.21 13.73 -22.37
C ALA A 61 22.09 12.50 -22.48
N ILE A 62 22.97 12.29 -21.50
CA ILE A 62 23.64 11.01 -21.28
C ILE A 62 22.98 10.34 -20.07
N GLY A 63 22.60 9.07 -20.21
CA GLY A 63 21.91 8.31 -19.19
C GLY A 63 22.15 6.80 -19.32
N PRO A 64 21.63 6.00 -18.36
CA PRO A 64 21.72 4.54 -18.44
C PRO A 64 21.02 4.03 -19.71
N GLU A 65 21.51 2.94 -20.27
CA GLU A 65 20.89 2.30 -21.44
C GLU A 65 19.66 1.51 -21.00
N VAL A 66 18.50 1.80 -21.59
CA VAL A 66 17.19 1.16 -21.33
C VAL A 66 16.42 0.97 -22.63
N ASP A 67 15.48 0.03 -22.64
CA ASP A 67 14.66 -0.30 -23.82
C ASP A 67 13.66 0.80 -24.18
N ASP A 68 12.99 1.40 -23.18
CA ASP A 68 12.09 2.54 -23.37
C ASP A 68 12.65 3.81 -22.72
N PRO A 69 13.05 4.83 -23.52
CA PRO A 69 13.48 6.12 -22.99
C PRO A 69 12.45 6.79 -22.07
N GLY A 70 11.16 6.52 -22.24
CA GLY A 70 10.08 7.08 -21.42
C GLY A 70 10.12 6.68 -19.95
N GLU A 71 10.80 5.58 -19.62
CA GLU A 71 10.97 5.10 -18.23
C GLU A 71 12.08 5.86 -17.48
N LEU A 72 12.92 6.61 -18.18
CA LEU A 72 14.03 7.33 -17.57
C LEU A 72 13.56 8.57 -16.82
N ALA A 73 13.89 8.61 -15.53
CA ALA A 73 13.73 9.80 -14.71
C ALA A 73 14.72 10.88 -15.15
N GLN A 74 14.28 12.14 -15.22
CA GLN A 74 15.13 13.26 -15.65
C GLN A 74 16.38 13.42 -14.77
N GLU A 75 16.31 13.02 -13.50
CA GLU A 75 17.44 13.08 -12.56
C GLU A 75 18.52 12.02 -12.84
N SER A 76 18.20 10.97 -13.61
CA SER A 76 19.19 9.99 -14.09
C SER A 76 19.93 10.43 -15.35
N LEU A 77 19.62 11.63 -15.86
CA LEU A 77 20.18 12.18 -17.09
C LEU A 77 21.13 13.34 -16.79
N THR A 78 22.31 13.30 -17.43
CA THR A 78 23.20 14.46 -17.49
C THR A 78 22.96 15.21 -18.80
N LEU A 79 22.46 16.44 -18.70
CA LEU A 79 22.14 17.28 -19.85
C LEU A 79 23.37 18.04 -20.37
N PHE A 80 23.53 18.05 -21.69
CA PHE A 80 24.60 18.77 -22.38
C PHE A 80 24.04 19.58 -23.54
N ARG A 81 24.46 20.85 -23.64
CA ARG A 81 24.24 21.65 -24.84
C ARG A 81 25.30 21.29 -25.87
N VAL A 82 24.88 20.84 -27.05
CA VAL A 82 25.78 20.33 -28.09
C VAL A 82 26.80 21.40 -28.49
N ALA A 83 26.34 22.63 -28.73
CA ALA A 83 27.20 23.75 -29.12
C ALA A 83 28.35 24.06 -28.13
N GLN A 84 28.19 23.73 -26.84
CA GLN A 84 29.21 24.00 -25.82
C GLN A 84 30.22 22.85 -25.66
N LYS A 85 29.86 21.64 -26.07
CA LYS A 85 30.65 20.42 -25.78
C LYS A 85 31.23 19.76 -27.02
N LEU A 86 30.70 20.05 -28.21
CA LEU A 86 31.06 19.35 -29.45
C LEU A 86 32.56 19.42 -29.76
N ASP A 87 33.16 20.61 -29.71
CA ASP A 87 34.59 20.80 -30.02
C ASP A 87 35.50 20.15 -28.96
N ILE A 88 35.08 20.18 -27.70
CA ILE A 88 35.78 19.53 -26.59
C ILE A 88 35.73 18.01 -26.78
N TRP A 89 34.56 17.44 -27.10
CA TRP A 89 34.42 16.01 -27.30
C TRP A 89 35.17 15.50 -28.54
N ARG A 90 35.23 16.30 -29.61
CA ARG A 90 36.02 15.97 -30.81
C ARG A 90 37.52 15.93 -30.54
N SER A 91 38.01 16.82 -29.66
CA SER A 91 39.44 16.93 -29.36
C SER A 91 39.91 16.00 -28.24
N GLN A 92 39.08 15.78 -27.21
CA GLN A 92 39.46 15.08 -25.97
C GLN A 92 38.67 13.81 -25.70
N GLY A 93 37.60 13.55 -26.45
CA GLY A 93 36.62 12.51 -26.12
C GLY A 93 35.60 12.95 -25.08
N VAL A 94 34.66 12.04 -24.76
CA VAL A 94 33.68 12.26 -23.70
C VAL A 94 34.28 11.78 -22.38
N VAL A 95 34.63 12.72 -21.52
CA VAL A 95 35.12 12.41 -20.16
C VAL A 95 33.93 12.38 -19.19
N ILE A 96 33.70 11.23 -18.56
CA ILE A 96 32.66 11.05 -17.55
C ILE A 96 33.34 10.84 -16.19
N THR A 97 33.04 11.71 -15.23
CA THR A 97 33.61 11.66 -13.87
C THR A 97 33.02 10.49 -13.08
N ARG A 98 33.71 10.02 -12.03
CA ARG A 98 33.22 8.94 -11.16
C ARG A 98 31.84 9.23 -10.58
N ASP A 99 31.63 10.45 -10.13
CA ASP A 99 30.34 10.88 -9.63
C ASP A 99 29.25 10.79 -10.70
N ALA A 100 29.56 11.04 -11.97
CA ALA A 100 28.59 10.95 -13.06
C ALA A 100 28.35 9.52 -13.56
N TRP A 101 29.40 8.70 -13.74
CA TRP A 101 29.22 7.36 -14.31
C TRP A 101 28.66 6.33 -13.32
N GLN A 102 28.81 6.53 -12.02
CA GLN A 102 28.14 5.69 -11.02
C GLN A 102 26.60 5.75 -11.15
N TYR A 103 26.05 6.89 -11.61
CA TYR A 103 24.61 6.99 -11.86
C TYR A 103 24.13 6.20 -13.10
N LEU A 104 25.06 5.79 -13.97
CA LEU A 104 24.76 4.96 -15.15
C LEU A 104 24.57 3.49 -14.75
N ILE A 105 25.10 3.07 -13.61
CA ILE A 105 24.89 1.74 -13.07
C ILE A 105 23.54 1.71 -12.37
N GLN A 106 22.60 0.98 -12.95
CA GLN A 106 21.26 0.80 -12.40
C GLN A 106 21.19 -0.51 -11.60
N VAL A 107 20.58 -0.44 -10.42
CA VAL A 107 20.21 -1.60 -9.62
C VAL A 107 18.70 -1.65 -9.47
N ARG A 108 18.13 -2.86 -9.59
CA ARG A 108 16.69 -3.07 -9.39
C ARG A 108 16.43 -3.25 -7.90
N VAL A 109 15.56 -2.42 -7.35
CA VAL A 109 15.14 -2.49 -5.94
C VAL A 109 13.65 -2.74 -5.89
N CYS A 110 13.24 -3.69 -5.05
CA CYS A 110 11.84 -3.98 -4.76
C CYS A 110 11.55 -3.65 -3.31
N VAL A 111 10.48 -2.91 -3.08
CA VAL A 111 9.97 -2.58 -1.74
C VAL A 111 8.53 -3.04 -1.63
N GLY A 112 8.10 -3.40 -0.42
CA GLY A 112 6.74 -3.86 -0.21
C GLY A 112 6.36 -3.93 1.26
N GLY A 113 5.12 -4.28 1.52
CA GLY A 113 4.59 -4.29 2.86
C GLY A 113 3.09 -4.55 2.94
N LYS A 114 2.51 -4.24 4.10
CA LYS A 114 1.09 -4.34 4.40
C LYS A 114 0.58 -3.02 4.96
N ALA A 115 -0.60 -2.62 4.54
CA ALA A 115 -1.28 -1.44 5.06
C ALA A 115 -2.57 -1.83 5.79
N ARG A 116 -2.72 -1.37 7.02
CA ARG A 116 -3.83 -1.72 7.91
C ARG A 116 -4.45 -0.48 8.52
N LYS A 117 -5.70 -0.64 8.94
CA LYS A 117 -6.44 0.32 9.72
C LYS A 117 -6.61 -0.20 11.13
N CYS A 118 -6.03 0.48 12.10
CA CYS A 118 -6.06 0.04 13.49
C CYS A 118 -7.08 0.83 14.31
N ARG A 119 -7.98 0.11 14.98
CA ARG A 119 -9.00 0.67 15.88
C ARG A 119 -9.27 -0.28 17.03
N PRO A 120 -9.62 0.20 18.23
CA PRO A 120 -9.99 -0.75 19.27
C PRO A 120 -11.29 -1.48 18.96
N TRP A 121 -11.36 -2.70 19.48
CA TRP A 121 -12.43 -3.65 19.19
C TRP A 121 -13.84 -3.09 19.46
N PHE A 122 -14.02 -2.28 20.51
CA PHE A 122 -15.32 -1.71 20.93
C PHE A 122 -15.82 -0.53 20.08
N TRP A 123 -15.06 -0.06 19.08
CA TRP A 123 -15.46 1.09 18.26
C TRP A 123 -16.57 0.77 17.27
N ALA A 124 -16.67 -0.50 16.85
CA ALA A 124 -17.82 -0.98 16.10
C ALA A 124 -19.12 -0.83 16.91
N TYR A 125 -19.03 -1.03 18.23
CA TYR A 125 -20.16 -0.89 19.17
C TYR A 125 -20.53 0.58 19.37
N LEU A 126 -19.56 1.46 19.63
CA LEU A 126 -19.83 2.90 19.77
C LEU A 126 -20.45 3.48 18.48
N ARG A 127 -20.01 3.04 17.29
CA ARG A 127 -20.50 3.62 16.01
C ARG A 127 -22.00 3.40 15.84
N ARG A 128 -22.55 2.39 16.52
CA ARG A 128 -23.97 2.06 16.55
C ARG A 128 -24.79 2.95 17.50
N THR A 129 -24.17 3.63 18.47
CA THR A 129 -24.88 4.41 19.51
C THR A 129 -25.03 5.91 19.21
N GLN A 130 -24.96 6.35 17.94
CA GLN A 130 -25.09 7.76 17.52
C GLN A 130 -24.11 8.77 18.18
N LEU A 131 -23.08 8.30 18.88
CA LEU A 131 -22.09 9.15 19.56
C LEU A 131 -21.06 9.80 18.60
N SER A 132 -21.39 9.99 17.30
CA SER A 132 -20.47 10.37 16.20
C SER A 132 -19.53 11.55 16.52
N GLY A 133 -20.02 12.57 17.23
CA GLY A 133 -19.19 13.70 17.67
C GLY A 133 -18.16 13.37 18.77
N LEU A 134 -18.37 12.31 19.55
CA LEU A 134 -17.43 11.83 20.57
C LEU A 134 -16.24 11.05 19.96
N PHE A 135 -16.36 10.61 18.70
CA PHE A 135 -15.37 9.74 18.04
C PHE A 135 -14.06 10.43 17.77
N GLU A 136 -14.11 11.63 17.18
CA GLU A 136 -12.92 12.43 16.92
C GLU A 136 -12.20 12.76 18.23
N HIS A 137 -12.96 13.00 19.31
CA HIS A 137 -12.42 13.29 20.64
C HIS A 137 -11.76 12.08 21.30
N LEU A 138 -12.33 10.89 21.16
CA LEU A 138 -11.79 9.65 21.72
C LEU A 138 -10.55 9.15 20.95
N GLN A 139 -10.46 9.39 19.64
CA GLN A 139 -9.25 9.07 18.87
C GLN A 139 -8.10 10.01 19.27
N LEU A 140 -8.40 11.28 19.51
CA LEU A 140 -7.46 12.27 20.05
C LEU A 140 -7.08 12.02 21.52
N ALA A 141 -7.79 11.18 22.28
CA ALA A 141 -7.45 10.86 23.66
C ALA A 141 -6.47 9.68 23.79
N ARG A 142 -6.18 8.96 22.69
CA ARG A 142 -5.12 7.91 22.61
C ARG A 142 -3.71 8.47 22.44
N ILE A 143 -3.62 9.78 22.56
CA ILE A 143 -2.52 10.57 22.10
C ILE A 143 -1.76 10.98 23.38
N GLU A 144 -0.74 10.21 23.78
CA GLU A 144 0.14 10.57 24.91
C GLU A 144 1.08 11.73 24.54
N PRO A 145 0.92 12.95 25.06
CA PRO A 145 2.02 13.91 25.03
C PRO A 145 3.07 13.51 26.07
N LEU A 146 4.35 13.79 25.78
CA LEU A 146 5.43 13.79 26.78
C LEU A 146 4.99 14.64 27.99
N GLY A 147 4.84 14.00 29.16
CA GLY A 147 4.51 14.64 30.43
C GLY A 147 3.06 14.52 30.91
N ALA A 148 2.18 13.80 30.23
CA ALA A 148 0.88 13.45 30.79
C ALA A 148 0.99 12.18 31.66
N GLU A 149 1.14 12.36 32.98
CA GLU A 149 0.79 11.31 33.95
C GLU A 149 -0.74 11.10 33.92
N LEU A 150 -1.22 10.32 32.97
CA LEU A 150 -2.49 9.61 33.12
C LEU A 150 -2.15 8.23 33.68
N GLN A 151 -2.68 7.91 34.86
CA GLN A 151 -2.52 6.60 35.49
C GLN A 151 -2.89 5.49 34.47
N PRO A 152 -1.98 4.56 34.16
CA PRO A 152 -2.06 3.72 32.97
C PRO A 152 -2.84 2.45 33.26
N HIS A 153 -4.17 2.48 33.18
CA HIS A 153 -4.98 1.28 33.41
C HIS A 153 -6.00 0.94 32.31
N LEU A 154 -6.08 1.73 31.23
CA LEU A 154 -7.01 1.45 30.14
C LEU A 154 -6.27 0.82 28.94
N ARG A 155 -5.99 -0.47 29.07
CA ARG A 155 -5.54 -1.34 27.97
C ARG A 155 -6.73 -1.70 27.11
N PHE A 156 -6.69 -1.37 25.82
CA PHE A 156 -7.78 -1.65 24.89
C PHE A 156 -7.26 -2.49 23.71
N PRO A 157 -7.77 -3.72 23.49
CA PRO A 157 -7.38 -4.52 22.35
C PRO A 157 -7.53 -3.73 21.03
N ILE A 158 -6.42 -3.54 20.32
CA ILE A 158 -6.41 -2.89 19.00
C ILE A 158 -6.69 -3.98 17.96
N ARG A 159 -7.77 -3.82 17.20
CA ARG A 159 -8.05 -4.63 16.02
C ARG A 159 -7.57 -3.87 14.80
N CYS A 160 -6.62 -4.45 14.08
CA CYS A 160 -6.17 -3.94 12.80
C CYS A 160 -6.84 -4.74 11.67
N MET A 161 -7.34 -4.04 10.65
CA MET A 161 -7.97 -4.63 9.48
C MET A 161 -7.25 -4.14 8.23
N PRO A 162 -7.08 -4.96 7.19
CA PRO A 162 -6.38 -4.54 5.98
C PRO A 162 -7.08 -3.37 5.28
N LEU A 163 -6.29 -2.45 4.72
CA LEU A 163 -6.76 -1.40 3.81
C LEU A 163 -6.84 -1.99 2.39
N CYS A 164 -7.89 -1.68 1.63
CA CYS A 164 -8.01 -2.07 0.22
C CYS A 164 -8.33 -0.85 -0.65
N ASP A 165 -8.36 -1.03 -1.98
CA ASP A 165 -8.87 -0.02 -2.92
C ASP A 165 -8.15 1.33 -2.83
N GLY A 166 -6.85 1.25 -2.55
CA GLY A 166 -5.97 2.40 -2.39
C GLY A 166 -4.77 2.36 -3.31
N ILE A 167 -4.13 3.52 -3.45
CA ILE A 167 -2.84 3.68 -4.12
C ILE A 167 -1.81 3.96 -3.03
N VAL A 168 -0.69 3.25 -3.10
CA VAL A 168 0.50 3.49 -2.28
C VAL A 168 1.51 4.26 -3.13
N GLU A 169 1.77 5.51 -2.76
CA GLU A 169 2.89 6.26 -3.28
C GLU A 169 4.16 5.90 -2.50
N VAL A 170 5.20 5.53 -3.21
CA VAL A 170 6.50 5.17 -2.63
C VAL A 170 7.45 6.34 -2.78
N PHE A 171 8.03 6.78 -1.67
CA PHE A 171 9.03 7.82 -1.62
C PHE A 171 10.37 7.24 -1.20
N GLU A 172 11.40 7.59 -1.96
CA GLU A 172 12.79 7.30 -1.62
C GLU A 172 13.42 8.54 -0.99
N ARG A 173 14.07 8.32 0.14
CA ARG A 173 14.83 9.33 0.86
C ARG A 173 16.30 8.91 0.88
N VAL A 174 17.16 9.77 0.35
CA VAL A 174 18.62 9.55 0.35
C VAL A 174 19.25 10.54 1.31
N CYS A 175 19.90 10.02 2.35
CA CYS A 175 20.53 10.81 3.41
C CYS A 175 22.03 10.62 3.37
N CYS A 176 22.78 11.67 3.05
CA CYS A 176 24.24 11.65 3.00
C CYS A 176 24.80 12.39 4.22
N CYS A 177 25.41 11.65 5.14
CA CYS A 177 25.90 12.19 6.40
C CYS A 177 27.31 11.67 6.68
N PRO A 178 28.32 12.56 6.77
CA PRO A 178 29.67 12.12 7.09
C PRO A 178 29.81 11.71 8.57
N ARG A 179 28.91 12.17 9.46
CA ARG A 179 28.92 11.89 10.91
C ARG A 179 27.51 11.85 11.50
N ILE A 180 27.35 11.07 12.57
CA ILE A 180 26.11 11.02 13.37
C ILE A 180 26.14 12.16 14.39
N ASP A 181 25.11 13.01 14.36
CA ASP A 181 24.91 14.09 15.34
C ASP A 181 23.80 13.69 16.33
N LEU A 182 24.20 13.13 17.48
CA LEU A 182 23.28 12.66 18.51
C LEU A 182 22.48 13.79 19.15
N GLY A 183 23.07 14.98 19.31
CA GLY A 183 22.39 16.13 19.91
C GLY A 183 21.24 16.62 19.04
N ARG A 184 21.48 16.73 17.73
CA ARG A 184 20.43 17.07 16.77
C ARG A 184 19.34 15.99 16.69
N LEU A 185 19.72 14.71 16.71
CA LEU A 185 18.77 13.60 16.71
C LEU A 185 17.84 13.66 17.94
N LEU A 186 18.41 13.79 19.14
CA LEU A 186 17.62 13.86 20.37
C LEU A 186 16.69 15.07 20.40
N LEU A 187 17.17 16.22 19.91
CA LEU A 187 16.35 17.43 19.80
C LEU A 187 15.19 17.25 18.83
N GLU A 188 15.41 16.63 17.67
CA GLU A 188 14.34 16.38 16.71
C GLU A 188 13.37 15.28 17.15
N LEU A 189 13.86 14.22 17.80
CA LEU A 189 12.99 13.23 18.44
C LEU A 189 12.12 13.89 19.50
N GLN A 190 12.70 14.72 20.37
CA GLN A 190 11.94 15.49 21.35
C GLN A 190 10.91 16.38 20.67
N ARG A 191 11.27 17.14 19.62
CA ARG A 191 10.32 18.00 18.89
C ARG A 191 9.19 17.22 18.22
N LEU A 192 9.48 16.05 17.67
CA LEU A 192 8.49 15.18 17.05
C LEU A 192 7.54 14.60 18.09
N LEU A 193 8.07 14.06 19.19
CA LEU A 193 7.32 13.48 20.30
C LEU A 193 6.59 14.54 21.15
N GLU A 194 7.05 15.80 21.16
CA GLU A 194 6.32 16.93 21.74
C GLU A 194 5.12 17.37 20.88
N ARG A 195 5.16 17.10 19.58
CA ARG A 195 4.10 17.44 18.63
C ARG A 195 3.09 16.31 18.45
N LEU A 196 3.49 15.08 18.75
CA LEU A 196 2.77 13.90 18.36
C LEU A 196 2.82 12.85 19.47
N PRO A 197 1.71 12.20 19.71
CA PRO A 197 1.66 11.12 20.67
C PRO A 197 2.18 9.81 20.13
N VAL A 198 2.61 8.95 21.02
CA VAL A 198 2.98 7.59 20.66
C VAL A 198 2.01 6.58 21.24
N PRO A 199 1.41 5.68 20.42
CA PRO A 199 0.60 4.58 20.92
C PRO A 199 1.52 3.47 21.46
N VAL A 200 1.64 3.34 22.78
CA VAL A 200 2.41 2.24 23.42
C VAL A 200 1.60 0.92 23.35
N PRO A 201 2.15 -0.19 22.81
CA PRO A 201 1.58 -1.52 22.81
C PRO A 201 1.79 -2.20 24.17
N ASP A 202 0.93 -3.17 24.44
CA ASP A 202 0.88 -3.89 25.71
C ASP A 202 2.13 -4.74 25.96
N PRO A 203 2.62 -4.83 27.22
CA PRO A 203 3.56 -5.89 27.60
C PRO A 203 2.86 -7.25 27.53
N ILE A 204 3.54 -8.23 26.92
CA ILE A 204 3.13 -9.64 26.83
C ILE A 204 2.86 -10.16 28.25
N PRO A 205 1.66 -10.69 28.57
CA PRO A 205 1.42 -11.32 29.86
C PRO A 205 2.15 -12.68 29.89
N ASP A 206 3.02 -12.85 30.88
CA ASP A 206 3.54 -14.17 31.27
C ASP A 206 2.35 -15.12 31.55
N PRO A 207 2.39 -16.40 31.12
CA PRO A 207 1.29 -17.33 31.30
C PRO A 207 1.29 -17.85 32.75
N GLY A 208 0.72 -17.06 33.67
CA GLY A 208 0.45 -17.46 35.05
C GLY A 208 -1.05 -17.46 35.33
N PRO A 209 -1.65 -18.54 35.87
CA PRO A 209 -3.05 -18.55 36.25
C PRO A 209 -3.21 -17.84 37.60
N VAL A 210 -3.71 -16.61 37.58
CA VAL A 210 -4.25 -15.98 38.80
C VAL A 210 -5.66 -15.51 38.49
N ALA A 211 -6.63 -16.18 39.12
CA ALA A 211 -8.02 -15.76 39.14
C ALA A 211 -8.12 -14.39 39.83
N ILE A 212 -8.35 -13.32 39.06
CA ILE A 212 -8.67 -12.01 39.62
C ILE A 212 -10.20 -11.88 39.64
N ARG A 213 -10.77 -11.89 40.85
CA ARG A 213 -12.12 -11.36 41.09
C ARG A 213 -12.14 -9.88 40.72
N ILE A 214 -12.97 -9.52 39.75
CA ILE A 214 -13.22 -8.12 39.39
C ILE A 214 -14.06 -7.50 40.52
N PRO A 215 -13.61 -6.45 41.22
CA PRO A 215 -14.47 -5.69 42.11
C PRO A 215 -15.51 -4.93 41.28
N GLU A 216 -16.76 -4.88 41.73
CA GLU A 216 -17.82 -4.08 41.12
C GLU A 216 -17.35 -2.63 40.93
N LEU A 217 -17.12 -2.24 39.66
CA LEU A 217 -16.89 -0.85 39.29
C LEU A 217 -18.20 -0.08 39.42
N SER A 218 -18.44 0.52 40.60
CA SER A 218 -19.31 1.68 40.69
C SER A 218 -18.60 2.88 40.07
N GLU A 219 -19.26 3.53 39.12
CA GLU A 219 -18.80 4.60 38.23
C GLU A 219 -18.15 4.12 36.92
N SER A 220 -18.94 4.24 35.85
CA SER A 220 -18.50 3.95 34.48
C SER A 220 -17.30 4.83 34.10
N PRO A 221 -16.17 4.25 33.63
CA PRO A 221 -15.01 5.00 33.15
C PRO A 221 -15.30 5.85 31.89
N PHE A 222 -16.52 5.78 31.35
CA PHE A 222 -17.01 6.54 30.21
C PHE A 222 -17.75 7.83 30.58
N SER A 223 -17.39 8.49 31.69
CA SER A 223 -18.01 9.79 31.95
C SER A 223 -17.61 10.76 30.82
N VAL A 224 -18.60 11.15 30.02
CA VAL A 224 -18.46 12.09 28.90
C VAL A 224 -17.75 13.38 29.32
N LYS A 225 -17.85 13.71 30.61
CA LYS A 225 -17.21 14.86 31.26
C LYS A 225 -15.68 14.75 31.28
N VAL A 226 -15.13 13.63 31.74
CA VAL A 226 -13.67 13.40 31.79
C VAL A 226 -13.05 13.45 30.39
N LEU A 227 -13.67 12.78 29.41
CA LEU A 227 -13.22 12.78 28.01
C LEU A 227 -13.26 14.18 27.38
N ARG A 228 -14.31 14.94 27.66
CA ARG A 228 -14.49 16.32 27.16
C ARG A 228 -13.46 17.27 27.75
N ASP A 229 -13.07 17.07 29.01
CA ASP A 229 -12.06 17.89 29.68
C ASP A 229 -10.65 17.58 29.17
N THR A 230 -10.32 16.31 28.90
CA THR A 230 -9.06 15.92 28.25
C THR A 230 -8.96 16.47 26.83
N ALA A 231 -10.00 16.33 26.01
CA ALA A 231 -10.03 16.89 24.65
C ALA A 231 -9.91 18.42 24.64
N ARG A 232 -10.48 19.12 25.64
CA ARG A 232 -10.31 20.56 25.82
C ARG A 232 -8.89 20.95 26.19
N ARG A 233 -8.19 20.15 27.01
CA ARG A 233 -6.77 20.39 27.32
C ARG A 233 -5.89 20.21 26.08
N ILE A 234 -6.12 19.15 25.30
CA ILE A 234 -5.42 18.90 24.03
C ILE A 234 -5.66 20.06 23.04
N ARG A 235 -6.91 20.51 22.88
CA ARG A 235 -7.26 21.67 22.03
C ARG A 235 -6.71 23.01 22.53
N ARG A 236 -6.50 23.17 23.84
CA ARG A 236 -5.93 24.39 24.44
C ARG A 236 -4.40 24.42 24.36
N SER A 237 -3.75 23.28 24.08
CA SER A 237 -2.34 23.30 23.69
C SER A 237 -2.23 24.09 22.38
N LYS A 238 -1.33 25.08 22.33
CA LYS A 238 -1.24 26.09 21.24
C LYS A 238 -0.83 25.51 19.87
N ARG A 239 -0.80 24.19 19.69
CA ARG A 239 -0.40 23.49 18.48
C ARG A 239 -1.61 22.65 18.07
N GLY A 240 -2.18 22.92 16.89
CA GLY A 240 -3.45 22.32 16.43
C GLY A 240 -3.51 20.80 16.57
N ALA A 241 -4.72 20.24 16.54
CA ALA A 241 -4.93 18.80 16.71
C ALA A 241 -4.02 17.99 15.74
N PRO A 242 -3.30 16.97 16.23
CA PRO A 242 -2.40 16.18 15.40
C PRO A 242 -3.18 15.47 14.30
N SER A 243 -2.61 15.43 13.08
CA SER A 243 -3.22 14.73 11.96
C SER A 243 -3.17 13.22 12.20
N LEU A 244 -4.32 12.56 12.18
CA LEU A 244 -4.41 11.10 12.34
C LEU A 244 -3.83 10.31 11.16
N THR A 245 -3.50 10.99 10.07
CA THR A 245 -2.79 10.42 8.91
C THR A 245 -1.28 10.39 9.10
N ALA A 246 -0.74 11.17 10.04
CA ALA A 246 0.69 11.40 10.22
C ALA A 246 1.13 11.14 11.67
N ILE A 247 0.67 10.02 12.24
CA ILE A 247 1.05 9.60 13.59
C ILE A 247 2.42 8.92 13.51
N PRO A 248 3.43 9.37 14.28
CA PRO A 248 4.74 8.75 14.28
C PRO A 248 4.68 7.32 14.79
N PRO A 249 5.57 6.46 14.29
CA PRO A 249 5.62 5.08 14.72
C PRO A 249 6.18 5.01 16.13
N GLN A 250 5.66 4.06 16.90
CA GLN A 250 5.99 3.96 18.32
C GLN A 250 7.47 3.65 18.59
N LYS A 251 8.14 2.97 17.66
CA LYS A 251 9.60 2.75 17.68
C LYS A 251 10.39 4.04 17.98
N LEU A 252 9.95 5.22 17.49
CA LEU A 252 10.67 6.48 17.75
C LEU A 252 10.66 6.91 19.22
N TYR A 253 9.60 6.60 19.97
CA TYR A 253 9.57 6.86 21.42
C TYR A 253 10.47 5.90 22.18
N GLU A 254 10.44 4.62 21.80
CA GLU A 254 11.32 3.61 22.36
C GLU A 254 12.80 3.97 22.11
N ASP A 255 13.13 4.42 20.89
CA ASP A 255 14.45 4.92 20.53
C ASP A 255 14.84 6.15 21.35
N TYR A 256 13.92 7.11 21.54
CA TYR A 256 14.17 8.30 22.37
C TYR A 256 14.51 7.93 23.82
N LEU A 257 13.72 7.03 24.42
CA LEU A 257 13.97 6.53 25.78
C LEU A 257 15.28 5.72 25.86
N ALA A 258 15.57 4.89 24.86
CA ALA A 258 16.80 4.10 24.79
C ALA A 258 18.03 5.00 24.70
N LEU A 259 18.01 6.01 23.81
CA LEU A 259 19.13 6.93 23.60
C LEU A 259 19.45 7.76 24.85
N HIS A 260 18.47 8.06 25.71
CA HIS A 260 18.69 8.74 26.99
C HIS A 260 19.40 7.86 28.04
N ARG A 261 19.41 6.54 27.86
CA ARG A 261 19.98 5.57 28.81
C ARG A 261 21.35 5.04 28.37
N LEU A 262 21.73 5.25 27.11
CA LEU A 262 22.97 4.75 26.54
C LEU A 262 24.13 5.73 26.74
N THR A 263 25.35 5.20 26.82
CA THR A 263 26.57 6.00 26.69
C THR A 263 26.76 6.47 25.24
N GLU A 264 27.56 7.52 25.03
CA GLU A 264 27.74 8.13 23.70
C GLU A 264 28.19 7.11 22.63
N ASP A 265 29.22 6.31 22.92
CA ASP A 265 29.71 5.26 22.01
C ASP A 265 28.66 4.19 21.71
N ALA A 266 27.83 3.83 22.70
CA ALA A 266 26.76 2.87 22.53
C ALA A 266 25.61 3.46 21.72
N ALA A 267 25.28 4.73 21.92
CA ALA A 267 24.27 5.47 21.16
C ALA A 267 24.69 5.63 19.68
N LEU A 268 25.96 5.93 19.40
CA LEU A 268 26.47 5.99 18.03
C LEU A 268 26.31 4.65 17.30
N ARG A 269 26.64 3.52 17.95
CA ARG A 269 26.39 2.18 17.39
C ARG A 269 24.90 1.88 17.23
N TYR A 270 24.09 2.28 18.19
CA TYR A 270 22.64 2.08 18.19
C TYR A 270 21.96 2.79 17.01
N VAL A 271 22.31 4.05 16.76
CA VAL A 271 21.82 4.86 15.64
C VAL A 271 22.41 4.37 14.32
N GLY A 272 23.69 3.97 14.31
CA GLY A 272 24.33 3.39 13.13
C GLY A 272 23.61 2.15 12.59
N ALA A 273 23.03 1.32 13.47
CA ALA A 273 22.25 0.16 13.08
C ALA A 273 20.78 0.46 12.69
N ARG A 274 20.25 1.65 13.01
CA ARG A 274 18.85 2.03 12.80
C ARG A 274 18.73 3.12 11.75
N HIS A 275 18.83 2.67 10.51
CA HIS A 275 18.83 3.49 9.32
C HIS A 275 17.61 4.43 9.20
N TYR A 276 16.45 4.02 9.70
CA TYR A 276 15.24 4.86 9.69
C TYR A 276 15.33 6.13 10.57
N LEU A 277 16.31 6.24 11.47
CA LEU A 277 16.53 7.44 12.30
C LEU A 277 17.34 8.53 11.59
N TRP A 278 18.11 8.18 10.57
CA TRP A 278 19.02 9.09 9.87
C TRP A 278 18.32 10.28 9.21
N PRO A 279 17.13 10.11 8.60
CA PRO A 279 16.30 11.22 8.12
C PRO A 279 16.05 12.38 9.09
N LEU A 280 16.19 12.15 10.40
CA LEU A 280 15.88 13.13 11.44
C LEU A 280 17.02 14.13 11.70
N PHE A 281 18.27 13.74 11.48
CA PHE A 281 19.43 14.61 11.72
C PHE A 281 20.25 14.90 10.47
N CYS A 282 20.01 14.17 9.38
CA CYS A 282 20.74 14.32 8.12
C CYS A 282 20.12 15.29 7.12
N ALA A 283 20.97 15.86 6.27
CA ALA A 283 20.52 16.46 5.02
C ALA A 283 20.15 15.33 4.05
N CYS A 284 18.90 15.33 3.60
CA CYS A 284 18.39 14.28 2.73
C CYS A 284 17.59 14.85 1.56
N THR A 285 17.62 14.16 0.44
CA THR A 285 16.69 14.38 -0.67
C THR A 285 15.51 13.43 -0.53
N LEU A 286 14.32 13.84 -0.99
CA LEU A 286 13.11 13.03 -1.03
C LEU A 286 12.53 13.09 -2.43
N ARG A 287 12.26 11.93 -3.03
CA ARG A 287 11.59 11.85 -4.35
C ARG A 287 10.53 10.76 -4.36
N ARG A 288 9.46 10.95 -5.13
CA ARG A 288 8.50 9.88 -5.42
C ARG A 288 9.13 8.97 -6.46
N VAL A 289 9.31 7.69 -6.15
CA VAL A 289 9.92 6.71 -7.07
C VAL A 289 8.90 5.93 -7.87
N GLY A 290 7.66 5.89 -7.40
CA GLY A 290 6.57 5.29 -8.12
C GLY A 290 5.32 5.19 -7.25
N GLN A 291 4.33 4.49 -7.78
CA GLN A 291 3.12 4.19 -7.08
C GLN A 291 2.62 2.81 -7.48
N THR A 292 1.94 2.14 -6.55
CA THR A 292 1.34 0.83 -6.76
C THR A 292 -0.05 0.82 -6.12
N THR A 293 -0.84 -0.21 -6.39
CA THR A 293 -2.16 -0.38 -5.79
C THR A 293 -2.07 -1.28 -4.55
N LEU A 294 -2.93 -1.03 -3.56
CA LEU A 294 -3.17 -2.00 -2.49
C LEU A 294 -3.84 -3.24 -3.08
N GLN A 295 -3.19 -4.38 -2.89
CA GLN A 295 -3.67 -5.72 -3.19
C GLN A 295 -4.59 -6.21 -2.04
N PRO A 296 -5.32 -7.32 -2.25
CA PRO A 296 -6.07 -7.99 -1.19
C PRO A 296 -5.22 -8.23 0.06
N GLY A 297 -5.86 -8.19 1.24
CA GLY A 297 -5.14 -8.29 2.52
C GLY A 297 -4.28 -7.06 2.85
N GLY A 298 -4.37 -5.99 2.04
CA GLY A 298 -3.64 -4.73 2.24
C GLY A 298 -2.17 -4.80 1.83
N HIS A 299 -1.79 -5.81 1.06
CA HIS A 299 -0.43 -5.96 0.55
C HIS A 299 -0.12 -4.92 -0.52
N PHE A 300 1.17 -4.59 -0.66
CA PHE A 300 1.66 -3.82 -1.78
C PHE A 300 3.13 -4.15 -2.04
N ASP A 301 3.52 -4.04 -3.30
CA ASP A 301 4.90 -4.14 -3.73
C ASP A 301 5.15 -3.24 -4.94
N LEU A 302 6.38 -2.74 -5.04
CA LEU A 302 6.87 -1.92 -6.13
C LEU A 302 8.34 -2.21 -6.38
N CYS A 303 8.68 -2.64 -7.59
CA CYS A 303 10.05 -2.69 -8.06
C CYS A 303 10.36 -1.50 -8.98
N TYR A 304 11.50 -0.86 -8.78
CA TYR A 304 11.96 0.24 -9.64
C TYR A 304 13.48 0.18 -9.82
N TRP A 305 13.95 0.77 -10.91
CA TRP A 305 15.37 0.95 -11.18
C TRP A 305 15.88 2.21 -10.49
N ARG A 306 17.06 2.10 -9.90
CA ARG A 306 17.72 3.24 -9.30
C ARG A 306 19.21 3.25 -9.63
N PRO A 307 19.83 4.43 -9.66
CA PRO A 307 21.27 4.51 -9.72
C PRO A 307 21.95 3.95 -8.47
N LEU A 308 23.16 3.41 -8.65
CA LEU A 308 24.05 3.05 -7.56
C LEU A 308 24.42 4.32 -6.76
N ILE A 309 24.28 4.26 -5.44
CA ILE A 309 24.57 5.39 -4.55
C ILE A 309 25.91 5.20 -3.85
N HIS A 310 26.60 6.32 -3.59
CA HIS A 310 27.88 6.38 -2.91
C HIS A 310 27.86 5.73 -1.51
N ASN A 311 28.97 5.11 -1.11
CA ASN A 311 29.12 4.33 0.13
C ASN A 311 28.88 5.10 1.45
N GLN A 312 28.68 6.43 1.41
CA GLN A 312 28.46 7.28 2.58
C GLN A 312 27.03 7.82 2.70
N CYS A 313 26.14 7.37 1.81
CA CYS A 313 24.74 7.76 1.82
C CYS A 313 23.87 6.57 2.14
N LEU A 314 22.86 6.82 2.97
CA LEU A 314 21.86 5.86 3.35
C LEU A 314 20.59 6.09 2.54
N ILE A 315 19.89 5.00 2.23
CA ILE A 315 18.57 5.01 1.61
C ILE A 315 17.54 4.55 2.63
N ALA A 316 16.45 5.30 2.73
CA ALA A 316 15.24 4.87 3.42
C ALA A 316 14.01 5.16 2.55
N HIS A 317 12.92 4.45 2.82
CA HIS A 317 11.67 4.54 2.10
C HIS A 317 10.56 5.01 3.03
N ALA A 318 9.65 5.82 2.51
CA ALA A 318 8.42 6.21 3.18
C ALA A 318 7.24 6.03 2.22
N TYR A 319 6.07 5.79 2.80
CA TYR A 319 4.88 5.43 2.04
C TYR A 319 3.75 6.41 2.33
N ARG A 320 2.93 6.70 1.32
CA ARG A 320 1.68 7.44 1.49
C ARG A 320 0.55 6.66 0.86
N VAL A 321 -0.49 6.37 1.64
CA VAL A 321 -1.65 5.62 1.16
C VAL A 321 -2.81 6.58 0.89
N LYS A 322 -3.35 6.51 -0.32
CA LYS A 322 -4.52 7.27 -0.77
C LYS A 322 -5.67 6.31 -1.09
N GLN A 323 -6.88 6.64 -0.69
CA GLN A 323 -8.09 5.90 -1.04
C GLN A 323 -9.11 6.83 -1.67
N ARG A 324 -9.95 6.29 -2.56
CA ARG A 324 -11.03 7.05 -3.17
C ARG A 324 -12.28 6.97 -2.29
N ILE A 325 -12.54 8.05 -1.55
CA ILE A 325 -13.66 8.14 -0.61
C ILE A 325 -14.63 9.19 -1.13
N ASN A 326 -15.89 8.80 -1.36
CA ASN A 326 -16.93 9.67 -1.94
C ASN A 326 -16.49 10.33 -3.26
N GLY A 327 -15.76 9.59 -4.10
CA GLY A 327 -15.29 10.05 -5.41
C GLY A 327 -13.99 10.86 -5.40
N VAL A 328 -13.46 11.25 -4.24
CA VAL A 328 -12.25 12.07 -4.09
C VAL A 328 -11.09 11.25 -3.51
N TRP A 329 -9.86 11.53 -3.94
CA TRP A 329 -8.66 10.95 -3.34
C TRP A 329 -8.39 11.56 -1.96
N VAL A 330 -8.40 10.72 -0.93
CA VAL A 330 -8.11 11.10 0.46
C VAL A 330 -6.87 10.35 0.91
N VAL A 331 -5.88 11.09 1.44
CA VAL A 331 -4.71 10.49 2.10
C VAL A 331 -5.17 9.94 3.44
N VAL A 332 -4.99 8.64 3.64
CA VAL A 332 -5.40 7.92 4.87
C VAL A 332 -4.20 7.51 5.71
N TYR A 333 -3.00 7.56 5.14
CA TYR A 333 -1.73 7.35 5.82
C TYR A 333 -0.64 8.17 5.11
N ASP A 334 0.19 8.88 5.86
CA ASP A 334 1.30 9.70 5.37
C ASP A 334 2.56 9.45 6.21
N GLY A 335 3.33 8.43 5.83
CA GLY A 335 4.60 8.08 6.46
C GLY A 335 5.68 9.15 6.31
N VAL A 336 5.60 9.98 5.24
CA VAL A 336 6.53 11.10 5.05
C VAL A 336 6.31 12.15 6.13
N ALA A 337 5.06 12.49 6.41
CA ALA A 337 4.70 13.43 7.46
C ALA A 337 4.85 12.83 8.88
N ALA A 338 4.64 11.52 9.02
CA ALA A 338 4.82 10.79 10.29
C ALA A 338 6.29 10.55 10.66
N HIS A 339 7.23 10.76 9.73
CA HIS A 339 8.62 10.29 9.83
C HIS A 339 8.74 8.78 10.04
N ASP A 340 7.84 7.99 9.41
CA ASP A 340 7.92 6.53 9.41
C ASP A 340 8.69 6.03 8.19
N TYR A 341 9.95 5.70 8.42
CA TYR A 341 10.89 5.25 7.40
C TYR A 341 11.25 3.77 7.56
N PHE A 342 11.55 3.13 6.43
CA PHE A 342 11.86 1.71 6.29
C PHE A 342 13.11 1.53 5.42
N SER A 343 13.88 0.47 5.64
CA SER A 343 14.99 0.13 4.74
C SER A 343 14.46 -0.65 3.53
N ALA A 344 15.22 -0.69 2.43
CA ALA A 344 14.79 -1.37 1.20
C ALA A 344 14.48 -2.88 1.36
N GLY A 345 15.11 -3.56 2.34
CA GLY A 345 14.87 -4.96 2.64
C GLY A 345 13.82 -5.22 3.73
N ASP A 346 13.26 -4.17 4.33
CA ASP A 346 12.28 -4.30 5.40
C ASP A 346 10.88 -4.44 4.80
N SER A 347 10.05 -5.33 5.36
CA SER A 347 8.62 -5.35 5.06
C SER A 347 7.94 -4.22 5.82
N ALA A 348 7.35 -3.26 5.09
CA ALA A 348 6.73 -2.09 5.69
C ALA A 348 5.34 -2.41 6.26
N GLU A 349 5.16 -2.32 7.57
CA GLU A 349 3.86 -2.44 8.25
C GLU A 349 3.31 -1.04 8.49
N LEU A 350 2.28 -0.64 7.72
CA LEU A 350 1.72 0.71 7.73
C LEU A 350 0.40 0.73 8.50
N ASP A 351 0.38 1.41 9.64
CA ASP A 351 -0.82 1.51 10.48
C ASP A 351 -1.51 2.87 10.32
N SER A 352 -2.69 2.85 9.69
CA SER A 352 -3.58 4.01 9.59
C SER A 352 -4.56 4.05 10.77
N PHE A 353 -4.69 5.23 11.37
CA PHE A 353 -5.68 5.51 12.40
C PHE A 353 -6.80 6.45 11.90
N ASP A 354 -6.76 6.81 10.61
CA ASP A 354 -7.70 7.77 10.03
C ASP A 354 -9.15 7.21 10.08
N PRO A 355 -10.11 7.98 10.63
CA PRO A 355 -11.49 7.55 10.71
C PRO A 355 -12.16 7.31 9.33
N LYS A 356 -11.69 7.99 8.29
CA LYS A 356 -12.21 7.93 6.93
C LYS A 356 -11.66 6.74 6.16
N ALA A 357 -10.50 6.21 6.52
CA ALA A 357 -9.88 5.08 5.82
C ALA A 357 -10.86 3.93 5.60
N LEU A 358 -10.94 3.39 4.40
CA LEU A 358 -11.78 2.25 4.10
C LEU A 358 -10.98 0.98 4.37
N VAL A 359 -11.56 0.07 5.16
CA VAL A 359 -11.01 -1.28 5.23
C VAL A 359 -11.48 -2.03 4.00
N CYS A 360 -10.79 -3.11 3.66
CA CYS A 360 -11.35 -4.12 2.77
C CYS A 360 -12.78 -4.42 3.25
N ALA A 361 -13.75 -4.42 2.32
CA ALA A 361 -15.12 -4.79 2.61
C ALA A 361 -15.17 -6.30 2.85
N ASP A 362 -14.58 -6.75 3.95
CA ASP A 362 -14.04 -8.10 4.15
C ASP A 362 -13.27 -8.51 2.87
N GLY A 363 -11.94 -8.37 2.84
CA GLY A 363 -11.23 -9.13 1.82
C GLY A 363 -11.54 -10.62 2.02
N PRO A 364 -11.29 -11.49 1.02
CA PRO A 364 -11.16 -12.91 1.35
C PRO A 364 -10.29 -13.00 2.60
N GLY A 365 -10.86 -13.52 3.68
CA GLY A 365 -10.19 -13.58 4.98
C GLY A 365 -8.91 -14.41 4.89
N ASP A 366 -8.38 -14.84 6.03
CA ASP A 366 -7.48 -15.99 5.96
C ASP A 366 -8.27 -17.14 5.29
N PRO A 367 -7.71 -17.81 4.27
CA PRO A 367 -8.39 -18.93 3.63
C PRO A 367 -8.88 -19.88 4.72
N PRO A 368 -10.03 -20.53 4.53
CA PRO A 368 -10.40 -21.61 5.42
C PRO A 368 -9.21 -22.56 5.55
N PRO A 369 -8.99 -23.22 6.69
CA PRO A 369 -7.96 -24.23 6.82
C PRO A 369 -8.26 -25.36 5.82
N SER A 370 -7.73 -25.18 4.62
CA SER A 370 -7.71 -26.12 3.52
C SER A 370 -6.23 -26.26 3.21
N ASP A 371 -5.68 -27.46 3.31
CA ASP A 371 -4.26 -27.79 3.15
C ASP A 371 -3.74 -27.49 1.72
N GLY A 372 -3.86 -26.25 1.23
CA GLY A 372 -3.56 -25.82 -0.13
C GLY A 372 -4.53 -26.34 -1.21
N MET A 373 -5.71 -26.83 -0.84
CA MET A 373 -6.68 -27.38 -1.80
C MET A 373 -7.46 -26.28 -2.52
N PRO A 374 -7.66 -26.36 -3.85
CA PRO A 374 -8.43 -25.38 -4.59
C PRO A 374 -9.89 -25.35 -4.15
N PHE A 375 -10.45 -24.15 -3.95
CA PHE A 375 -11.83 -23.99 -3.51
C PHE A 375 -12.55 -22.81 -4.16
N VAL A 376 -13.88 -22.92 -4.20
CA VAL A 376 -14.79 -21.79 -4.42
C VAL A 376 -15.80 -21.80 -3.29
N MET A 377 -16.01 -20.65 -2.63
CA MET A 377 -17.01 -20.53 -1.58
C MET A 377 -17.92 -19.33 -1.78
N LEU A 378 -19.15 -19.40 -1.26
CA LEU A 378 -20.01 -18.24 -1.11
C LEU A 378 -19.54 -17.45 0.12
N GLU A 379 -19.05 -16.24 -0.12
CA GLU A 379 -18.43 -15.40 0.89
C GLU A 379 -19.43 -14.42 1.49
N HIS A 380 -20.25 -13.77 0.66
CA HIS A 380 -21.29 -12.83 1.10
C HIS A 380 -22.61 -13.03 0.37
N VAL A 381 -23.69 -12.80 1.11
CA VAL A 381 -25.04 -12.61 0.60
C VAL A 381 -25.50 -11.21 1.02
N GLY A 382 -25.68 -10.33 0.05
CA GLY A 382 -25.85 -8.91 0.28
C GLY A 382 -24.64 -8.31 1.02
N ARG A 383 -24.90 -7.57 2.10
CA ARG A 383 -23.84 -6.91 2.89
C ARG A 383 -23.25 -7.79 3.99
N HIS A 384 -23.80 -8.98 4.21
CA HIS A 384 -23.45 -9.86 5.33
C HIS A 384 -22.62 -11.04 4.84
N GLY A 385 -21.59 -11.42 5.60
CA GLY A 385 -20.80 -12.62 5.32
C GLY A 385 -21.65 -13.87 5.49
N SER A 386 -21.42 -14.89 4.67
CA SER A 386 -22.19 -16.14 4.64
C SER A 386 -22.23 -16.85 6.00
N PHE A 387 -21.22 -16.68 6.85
CA PHE A 387 -21.20 -17.23 8.21
C PHE A 387 -22.27 -16.64 9.17
N HIS A 388 -22.93 -15.54 8.81
CA HIS A 388 -24.06 -14.98 9.56
C HIS A 388 -25.41 -15.62 9.22
N PHE A 389 -25.43 -16.50 8.23
CA PHE A 389 -26.65 -17.10 7.69
C PHE A 389 -26.82 -18.51 8.25
N ASN A 390 -28.07 -18.85 8.53
CA ASN A 390 -28.44 -20.22 8.82
C ASN A 390 -28.73 -20.93 7.50
N PHE A 391 -27.75 -21.74 7.05
CA PHE A 391 -27.90 -22.56 5.86
C PHE A 391 -28.15 -24.01 6.28
N PRO A 392 -29.14 -24.69 5.68
CA PRO A 392 -29.30 -26.12 5.88
C PRO A 392 -28.07 -26.85 5.34
N PRO A 393 -27.66 -27.97 5.96
CA PRO A 393 -26.58 -28.80 5.43
C PRO A 393 -26.88 -29.24 3.99
N GLN A 394 -25.93 -29.02 3.08
CA GLN A 394 -26.03 -29.53 1.71
C GLN A 394 -25.70 -31.03 1.71
N VAL A 395 -26.65 -31.86 1.24
CA VAL A 395 -26.51 -33.33 1.16
C VAL A 395 -26.30 -33.83 -0.27
N GLY A 396 -26.43 -32.95 -1.26
CA GLY A 396 -26.15 -33.25 -2.67
C GLY A 396 -26.04 -31.97 -3.51
N VAL A 397 -25.71 -32.11 -4.79
CA VAL A 397 -25.45 -30.97 -5.71
C VAL A 397 -26.62 -29.98 -5.76
N SER A 398 -27.85 -30.48 -5.68
CA SER A 398 -29.08 -29.68 -5.62
C SER A 398 -30.01 -30.14 -4.50
N GLN A 399 -29.45 -30.73 -3.44
CA GLN A 399 -30.22 -31.28 -2.32
C GLN A 399 -29.69 -30.74 -1.00
N MET A 400 -30.62 -30.35 -0.13
CA MET A 400 -30.37 -29.97 1.24
C MET A 400 -30.89 -31.04 2.19
N ALA A 401 -30.47 -31.00 3.44
CA ALA A 401 -31.19 -31.68 4.51
C ALA A 401 -32.62 -31.12 4.62
N ALA A 402 -33.48 -31.82 5.36
CA ALA A 402 -34.80 -31.31 5.71
C ALA A 402 -34.68 -29.92 6.34
N LEU A 403 -35.54 -29.01 5.91
CA LEU A 403 -35.44 -27.59 6.27
C LEU A 403 -36.05 -27.36 7.67
N ASP A 404 -35.32 -26.66 8.52
CA ASP A 404 -35.77 -26.16 9.80
C ASP A 404 -36.43 -24.77 9.67
N PRO A 405 -37.28 -24.33 10.62
CA PRO A 405 -38.03 -23.07 10.52
C PRO A 405 -37.17 -21.80 10.43
N ASP A 406 -35.92 -21.87 10.88
CA ASP A 406 -34.93 -20.80 10.85
C ASP A 406 -33.95 -20.91 9.68
N ASP A 407 -34.08 -21.92 8.81
CA ASP A 407 -33.30 -22.01 7.58
C ASP A 407 -33.63 -20.87 6.61
N GLY A 408 -32.60 -20.33 5.97
CA GLY A 408 -32.79 -19.17 5.09
C GLY A 408 -33.07 -17.88 5.86
N THR A 409 -32.65 -17.82 7.13
CA THR A 409 -32.59 -16.57 7.90
C THR A 409 -31.13 -16.15 8.13
N TYR A 410 -30.92 -14.92 8.62
CA TYR A 410 -29.61 -14.47 9.07
C TYR A 410 -29.71 -13.76 10.42
N ALA A 411 -28.67 -13.95 11.23
CA ALA A 411 -28.56 -13.30 12.53
C ALA A 411 -27.86 -11.95 12.38
N THR A 412 -28.54 -10.88 12.79
CA THR A 412 -27.88 -9.60 13.05
C THR A 412 -27.58 -9.46 14.54
N GLY A 413 -26.62 -8.62 14.90
CA GLY A 413 -26.31 -8.38 16.32
C GLY A 413 -27.43 -7.74 17.16
N TYR A 414 -28.63 -7.50 16.60
CA TYR A 414 -29.79 -6.94 17.30
C TYR A 414 -31.11 -7.68 17.00
N ALA A 415 -31.13 -8.60 16.03
CA ALA A 415 -32.29 -9.42 15.70
C ALA A 415 -31.83 -10.80 15.22
N PRO A 416 -32.19 -11.88 15.93
CA PRO A 416 -32.10 -13.23 15.38
C PRO A 416 -33.12 -13.38 14.24
N ASP A 417 -32.85 -14.30 13.32
CA ASP A 417 -33.82 -14.85 12.36
C ASP A 417 -34.45 -13.83 11.39
N CYS A 418 -33.64 -12.93 10.83
CA CYS A 418 -34.11 -11.99 9.81
C CYS A 418 -34.32 -12.73 8.47
N PRO A 419 -35.47 -12.59 7.79
CA PRO A 419 -35.73 -13.29 6.53
C PRO A 419 -34.92 -12.70 5.36
N TRP A 420 -34.68 -13.53 4.35
CA TRP A 420 -34.15 -13.07 3.07
C TRP A 420 -35.24 -12.34 2.29
N GLY A 421 -34.88 -11.26 1.58
CA GLY A 421 -35.85 -10.56 0.76
C GLY A 421 -35.26 -9.56 -0.20
N GLY A 422 -35.81 -9.55 -1.41
CA GLY A 422 -35.48 -8.60 -2.47
C GLY A 422 -34.26 -9.01 -3.28
N ARG A 423 -33.47 -8.00 -3.68
CA ARG A 423 -32.34 -8.15 -4.59
C ARG A 423 -31.04 -8.38 -3.81
N LEU A 424 -30.52 -9.60 -3.83
CA LEU A 424 -29.36 -10.06 -3.08
C LEU A 424 -28.11 -10.07 -3.96
N GLY A 425 -27.04 -9.40 -3.54
CA GLY A 425 -25.73 -9.55 -4.18
C GLY A 425 -25.04 -10.83 -3.69
N LEU A 426 -24.57 -11.69 -4.59
CA LEU A 426 -23.82 -12.90 -4.25
C LEU A 426 -22.34 -12.66 -4.52
N ARG A 427 -21.50 -12.82 -3.50
CA ARG A 427 -20.04 -12.71 -3.65
C ARG A 427 -19.39 -14.08 -3.43
N LEU A 428 -18.65 -14.53 -4.41
CA LEU A 428 -17.85 -15.75 -4.35
C LEU A 428 -16.40 -15.42 -3.98
N TRP A 429 -15.72 -16.38 -3.39
CA TRP A 429 -14.29 -16.36 -3.19
C TRP A 429 -13.68 -17.57 -3.90
N PHE A 430 -12.82 -17.28 -4.88
CA PHE A 430 -12.01 -18.25 -5.61
C PHE A 430 -10.61 -18.32 -5.00
N SER A 431 -10.13 -19.53 -4.73
CA SER A 431 -8.77 -19.72 -4.25
C SER A 431 -7.74 -19.46 -5.38
N PRO A 432 -6.53 -18.97 -5.06
CA PRO A 432 -5.49 -18.71 -6.07
C PRO A 432 -5.11 -19.94 -6.90
N GLU A 433 -5.22 -21.14 -6.33
CA GLU A 433 -4.87 -22.41 -6.98
C GLU A 433 -5.78 -22.75 -8.18
N LEU A 434 -6.91 -22.06 -8.35
CA LEU A 434 -7.78 -22.19 -9.51
C LEU A 434 -7.33 -21.34 -10.71
N GLU A 435 -6.38 -20.42 -10.51
CA GLU A 435 -5.87 -19.56 -11.57
C GLU A 435 -5.16 -20.39 -12.65
N GLY A 436 -5.57 -20.21 -13.90
CA GLY A 436 -5.11 -21.03 -15.03
C GLY A 436 -5.85 -22.36 -15.21
N VAL A 437 -6.68 -22.78 -14.23
CA VAL A 437 -7.52 -23.99 -14.31
C VAL A 437 -8.97 -23.63 -14.64
N VAL A 438 -9.54 -22.64 -13.95
CA VAL A 438 -10.95 -22.24 -14.11
C VAL A 438 -11.03 -20.84 -14.70
N ALA A 439 -11.54 -20.70 -15.92
CA ALA A 439 -11.68 -19.39 -16.56
C ALA A 439 -13.05 -18.73 -16.30
N TYR A 440 -14.09 -19.54 -16.11
CA TYR A 440 -15.47 -19.07 -16.00
C TYR A 440 -16.21 -19.74 -14.86
N TYR A 441 -17.18 -19.04 -14.28
CA TYR A 441 -18.14 -19.58 -13.33
C TYR A 441 -19.58 -19.29 -13.81
N ARG A 442 -20.54 -20.01 -13.22
CA ARG A 442 -21.97 -19.73 -13.34
C ARG A 442 -22.66 -20.02 -12.02
N LEU A 443 -23.74 -19.28 -11.74
CA LEU A 443 -24.58 -19.53 -10.58
C LEU A 443 -25.96 -19.99 -11.04
N LYS A 444 -26.46 -21.02 -10.37
CA LYS A 444 -27.80 -21.56 -10.57
C LYS A 444 -28.53 -21.58 -9.24
N VAL A 445 -29.81 -21.25 -9.28
CA VAL A 445 -30.71 -21.34 -8.12
C VAL A 445 -31.68 -22.48 -8.37
N VAL A 446 -31.91 -23.27 -7.33
CA VAL A 446 -32.83 -24.41 -7.35
C VAL A 446 -33.75 -24.26 -6.15
N SER A 447 -35.05 -24.24 -6.39
CA SER A 447 -36.04 -24.30 -5.31
C SER A 447 -36.01 -25.69 -4.70
N VAL A 448 -36.26 -25.80 -3.40
CA VAL A 448 -36.34 -27.09 -2.69
C VAL A 448 -37.66 -27.19 -1.92
N ASP A 449 -38.14 -28.41 -1.68
CA ASP A 449 -39.28 -28.66 -0.79
C ASP A 449 -38.84 -28.68 0.68
N ASP A 450 -39.80 -28.81 1.60
CA ASP A 450 -39.56 -28.90 3.04
C ASP A 450 -38.64 -30.08 3.42
N GLY A 451 -38.58 -31.11 2.57
CA GLY A 451 -37.69 -32.25 2.72
C GLY A 451 -36.27 -32.02 2.18
N GLY A 452 -35.98 -30.84 1.62
CA GLY A 452 -34.71 -30.48 1.03
C GLY A 452 -34.50 -31.00 -0.40
N ALA A 453 -35.52 -31.58 -1.03
CA ALA A 453 -35.45 -32.11 -2.38
C ALA A 453 -35.72 -31.02 -3.44
N ALA A 454 -34.97 -31.03 -4.53
CA ALA A 454 -35.12 -30.05 -5.61
C ALA A 454 -36.52 -30.06 -6.24
N ILE A 455 -37.13 -28.87 -6.33
CA ILE A 455 -38.36 -28.60 -7.05
C ILE A 455 -38.02 -27.86 -8.36
N GLY A 456 -38.43 -28.45 -9.48
CA GLY A 456 -38.30 -27.82 -10.79
C GLY A 456 -36.88 -27.82 -11.35
N ALA A 457 -36.69 -27.08 -12.45
CA ALA A 457 -35.41 -26.97 -13.13
C ALA A 457 -34.56 -25.84 -12.52
N PRO A 458 -33.23 -25.99 -12.43
CA PRO A 458 -32.34 -24.92 -11.99
C PRO A 458 -32.46 -23.68 -12.89
N VAL A 459 -32.63 -22.51 -12.27
CA VAL A 459 -32.64 -21.21 -12.95
C VAL A 459 -31.22 -20.67 -12.99
N VAL A 460 -30.72 -20.33 -14.17
CA VAL A 460 -29.41 -19.70 -14.34
C VAL A 460 -29.54 -18.22 -14.00
N LEU A 461 -28.63 -17.71 -13.17
CA LEU A 461 -28.52 -16.26 -12.94
C LEU A 461 -27.67 -15.66 -14.07
N ASP A 462 -28.27 -14.79 -14.89
CA ASP A 462 -27.68 -14.22 -16.09
C ASP A 462 -27.68 -12.69 -16.12
N ASP A 463 -27.97 -12.05 -14.98
CA ASP A 463 -27.85 -10.60 -14.79
C ASP A 463 -26.43 -10.15 -15.15
N SER A 464 -26.31 -9.05 -15.92
CA SER A 464 -25.00 -8.51 -16.30
C SER A 464 -24.20 -8.02 -15.10
N VAL A 465 -22.93 -8.41 -15.05
CA VAL A 465 -22.02 -8.05 -13.96
C VAL A 465 -20.76 -7.44 -14.54
N ALA A 466 -20.41 -6.29 -14.00
CA ALA A 466 -19.14 -5.62 -14.27
C ALA A 466 -18.44 -5.33 -12.94
N TRP A 467 -17.13 -5.53 -12.93
CA TRP A 467 -16.26 -5.21 -11.81
C TRP A 467 -15.39 -4.03 -12.16
N ASP A 468 -15.31 -3.07 -11.26
CA ASP A 468 -14.33 -2.00 -11.31
C ASP A 468 -12.93 -2.52 -11.03
N LYS A 469 -11.95 -1.99 -11.77
CA LYS A 469 -10.52 -2.18 -11.53
C LYS A 469 -9.75 -0.89 -11.67
N PHE A 470 -8.53 -0.86 -11.13
CA PHE A 470 -7.56 0.17 -11.43
C PHE A 470 -6.77 -0.17 -12.68
N VAL A 471 -6.64 0.80 -13.59
CA VAL A 471 -5.79 0.73 -14.78
C VAL A 471 -4.87 1.93 -14.77
N GLU A 472 -3.60 1.72 -15.12
CA GLU A 472 -2.64 2.81 -15.27
C GLU A 472 -2.91 3.58 -16.57
N SER A 473 -2.98 4.91 -16.48
CA SER A 473 -3.18 5.81 -17.61
C SER A 473 -2.41 7.10 -17.37
N GLY A 474 -1.45 7.39 -18.24
CA GLY A 474 -0.64 8.62 -18.13
C GLY A 474 0.19 8.72 -16.84
N GLY A 475 0.58 7.58 -16.25
CA GLY A 475 1.32 7.51 -14.99
C GLY A 475 0.46 7.67 -13.73
N ASP A 476 -0.87 7.68 -13.86
CA ASP A 476 -1.84 7.67 -12.76
C ASP A 476 -2.79 6.46 -12.83
N PHE A 477 -3.37 6.07 -11.70
CA PHE A 477 -4.37 5.00 -11.66
C PHE A 477 -5.79 5.55 -11.78
N VAL A 478 -6.54 5.02 -12.75
CA VAL A 478 -7.94 5.38 -13.02
C VAL A 478 -8.82 4.17 -12.78
N ARG A 479 -10.01 4.39 -12.22
CA ARG A 479 -11.04 3.36 -12.04
C ARG A 479 -11.77 3.14 -13.36
N VAL A 480 -11.83 1.90 -13.82
CA VAL A 480 -12.50 1.49 -15.06
C VAL A 480 -13.35 0.25 -14.79
N PRO A 481 -14.62 0.20 -15.24
CA PRO A 481 -15.43 -1.01 -15.16
C PRO A 481 -15.02 -2.03 -16.22
N GLU A 482 -14.99 -3.30 -15.86
CA GLU A 482 -14.74 -4.45 -16.72
C GLU A 482 -15.92 -5.43 -16.65
N PRO A 483 -16.61 -5.70 -17.77
CA PRO A 483 -17.70 -6.67 -17.79
C PRO A 483 -17.15 -8.08 -17.59
N LEU A 484 -17.66 -8.78 -16.57
CA LEU A 484 -17.32 -10.18 -16.32
C LEU A 484 -18.21 -11.12 -17.15
N GLY A 485 -19.45 -10.74 -17.41
CA GLY A 485 -20.38 -11.51 -18.21
C GLY A 485 -21.83 -11.00 -18.13
N PRO A 486 -22.78 -11.72 -18.75
CA PRO A 486 -22.59 -13.00 -19.43
C PRO A 486 -21.65 -12.93 -20.63
N ALA A 487 -20.68 -13.85 -20.69
CA ALA A 487 -19.74 -13.97 -21.80
C ALA A 487 -20.33 -14.89 -22.89
N PRO A 488 -20.25 -14.51 -24.19
CA PRO A 488 -20.59 -15.42 -25.28
C PRO A 488 -19.44 -16.42 -25.45
N VAL A 489 -19.58 -17.62 -24.90
CA VAL A 489 -18.56 -18.67 -25.00
C VAL A 489 -18.94 -19.66 -26.10
N ALA A 490 -17.97 -20.10 -26.90
CA ALA A 490 -18.19 -20.97 -28.06
C ALA A 490 -18.86 -22.33 -27.71
N SER A 491 -18.87 -22.71 -26.44
CA SER A 491 -19.48 -23.93 -25.92
C SER A 491 -21.02 -23.91 -25.89
N GLY A 492 -21.67 -22.76 -26.16
CA GLY A 492 -23.14 -22.66 -26.20
C GLY A 492 -23.83 -22.66 -24.81
N GLU A 493 -23.06 -22.70 -23.73
CA GLU A 493 -23.57 -22.64 -22.36
C GLU A 493 -23.89 -21.18 -21.96
N PRO A 494 -25.15 -20.85 -21.63
CA PRO A 494 -25.54 -19.49 -21.25
C PRO A 494 -25.11 -19.14 -19.81
N GLY A 495 -25.02 -17.84 -19.50
CA GLY A 495 -24.80 -17.34 -18.14
C GLY A 495 -23.41 -17.62 -17.56
N LEU A 496 -22.37 -17.63 -18.40
CA LEU A 496 -20.97 -17.78 -17.96
C LEU A 496 -20.34 -16.42 -17.68
N PHE A 497 -19.63 -16.30 -16.56
CA PHE A 497 -18.95 -15.09 -16.12
C PHE A 497 -17.46 -15.38 -15.94
N ARG A 498 -16.60 -14.46 -16.37
CA ARG A 498 -15.15 -14.56 -16.18
C ARG A 498 -14.82 -14.51 -14.69
N VAL A 499 -13.94 -15.40 -14.23
CA VAL A 499 -13.44 -15.35 -12.86
C VAL A 499 -12.49 -14.14 -12.72
N PRO A 500 -12.76 -13.20 -11.81
CA PRO A 500 -11.91 -12.04 -11.60
C PRO A 500 -10.71 -12.40 -10.71
N TYR A 501 -9.70 -13.07 -11.27
CA TYR A 501 -8.47 -13.38 -10.53
C TYR A 501 -7.70 -12.11 -10.15
N TRP A 502 -7.26 -12.08 -8.90
CA TRP A 502 -6.63 -10.92 -8.28
C TRP A 502 -5.13 -10.80 -8.56
N ASN A 503 -4.46 -11.90 -8.91
CA ASN A 503 -3.01 -11.93 -9.10
C ASN A 503 -2.56 -11.43 -10.48
N SER A 504 -3.49 -11.16 -11.40
CA SER A 504 -3.09 -10.67 -12.72
C SER A 504 -2.74 -9.18 -12.66
N PRO A 505 -1.56 -8.77 -13.17
CA PRO A 505 -1.11 -7.37 -13.17
C PRO A 505 -2.04 -6.43 -13.96
N ASP A 506 -2.83 -6.98 -14.90
CA ASP A 506 -3.80 -6.28 -15.74
C ASP A 506 -5.21 -6.15 -15.10
N HIS A 507 -5.41 -6.81 -13.96
CA HIS A 507 -6.70 -6.99 -13.30
C HIS A 507 -6.62 -6.62 -11.81
N ARG A 508 -6.30 -5.35 -11.54
CA ARG A 508 -6.31 -4.75 -10.19
C ARG A 508 -7.75 -4.41 -9.76
N TYR A 509 -8.59 -5.43 -9.62
CA TYR A 509 -10.00 -5.26 -9.26
C TYR A 509 -10.16 -4.54 -7.91
N LEU A 510 -11.30 -3.87 -7.73
CA LEU A 510 -11.67 -3.29 -6.44
C LEU A 510 -12.36 -4.34 -5.56
N SER A 511 -12.15 -4.25 -4.25
CA SER A 511 -12.72 -5.16 -3.25
C SER A 511 -14.24 -5.00 -3.13
N GLY A 512 -14.91 -6.00 -2.56
CA GLY A 512 -16.30 -5.90 -2.16
C GLY A 512 -17.34 -6.01 -3.29
N GLN A 513 -16.94 -6.42 -4.49
CA GLN A 513 -17.82 -6.47 -5.65
C GLN A 513 -18.54 -7.82 -5.76
N TYR A 514 -19.79 -7.81 -6.25
CA TYR A 514 -20.61 -9.02 -6.34
C TYR A 514 -20.38 -9.77 -7.65
N HIS A 515 -20.37 -11.09 -7.56
CA HIS A 515 -20.24 -12.01 -8.69
C HIS A 515 -21.57 -12.23 -9.42
N GLN A 516 -22.68 -12.10 -8.71
CA GLN A 516 -24.03 -12.10 -9.29
C GLN A 516 -25.00 -11.30 -8.42
N VAL A 517 -26.17 -11.06 -8.97
CA VAL A 517 -27.30 -10.52 -8.23
C VAL A 517 -28.49 -11.47 -8.43
N TRP A 518 -29.12 -11.85 -7.32
CA TRP A 518 -30.29 -12.70 -7.31
C TRP A 518 -31.50 -11.91 -6.79
N ASP A 519 -32.51 -11.74 -7.64
CA ASP A 519 -33.80 -11.19 -7.24
C ASP A 519 -34.71 -12.32 -6.77
N THR A 520 -34.84 -12.45 -5.44
CA THR A 520 -35.66 -13.51 -4.80
C THR A 520 -37.16 -13.34 -5.06
N ALA A 521 -37.62 -12.19 -5.58
CA ALA A 521 -39.04 -11.97 -5.89
C ALA A 521 -39.44 -12.46 -7.30
N ARG A 522 -38.47 -12.83 -8.14
CA ARG A 522 -38.73 -13.23 -9.54
C ARG A 522 -38.80 -14.74 -9.76
N ASN A 523 -38.42 -15.54 -8.75
CA ASN A 523 -38.31 -17.00 -8.84
C ASN A 523 -39.08 -17.67 -7.71
#